data_AF-A0A377ZXA5-F1
#
_entry.id   AF-A0A377ZXA5-F1
#
_cell.length_a   1.000
_cell.length_b   1.000
_cell.length_c   1.000
_cell.angle_alpha   90.00
_cell.angle_beta   90.00
_cell.angle_gamma   90.00
#
_symmetry.space_group_name_H-M   'P 1'
#
loop_
_entity.id
_entity.type
_entity.pdbx_description
1 polymer ?
#
loop_
_entity_poly.entity_id
_entity_poly.type
_entity_poly.pdbx_seq_one_letter_code
_entity_poly.pdbx_strand_id
1 'polypeptide(L)'
;MGIKTNGVGGETGPLGWQLVLPYLIAIHYRHYGNVNLLAESLPFLEKQILSLEMRDFDDLVTCCLGDWGSRVHDMRNYKNGSPALHFTSACFYYYHLLIIAKICDDLGFKEKWLKYIGKANKIREKILSLYKNTDGSFADRSQTSFVFAIYFDLCDDIESSLNALIDLIKKSKMLSLVGFLAKVLPMKYFIAMVIMN
;
A
#
# COMPACT_ATOMS: atom_id res chain seq x y z
N MET A 1 8.24 -15.91 9.54
CA MET A 1 7.06 -15.12 9.88
C MET A 1 5.84 -15.64 9.15
N GLY A 2 4.70 -15.64 9.83
CA GLY A 2 3.39 -15.98 9.25
C GLY A 2 2.39 -14.86 9.54
N ILE A 3 1.16 -14.98 9.04
CA ILE A 3 0.11 -13.96 9.23
C ILE A 3 -0.13 -13.68 10.73
N LYS A 4 0.11 -14.65 11.61
CA LYS A 4 -0.06 -14.49 13.07
C LYS A 4 1.07 -13.74 13.79
N THR A 5 2.21 -13.43 13.15
CA THR A 5 3.42 -13.00 13.90
C THR A 5 3.79 -11.51 13.78
N ASN A 6 3.19 -10.75 12.85
CA ASN A 6 3.53 -9.34 12.61
C ASN A 6 2.29 -8.42 12.62
N GLY A 7 1.35 -8.68 13.53
CA GLY A 7 0.12 -7.91 13.66
C GLY A 7 0.28 -6.63 14.48
N VAL A 8 -0.73 -5.75 14.43
CA VAL A 8 -0.79 -4.53 15.25
C VAL A 8 -1.32 -4.82 16.68
N GLY A 9 -1.02 -5.99 17.25
CA GLY A 9 -1.42 -6.43 18.60
C GLY A 9 -2.79 -7.12 18.70
N GLY A 10 -3.11 -7.73 19.85
CA GLY A 10 -4.45 -8.24 20.18
C GLY A 10 -5.01 -9.31 19.20
N GLU A 11 -4.18 -10.26 18.76
CA GLU A 11 -4.50 -11.27 17.73
C GLU A 11 -4.83 -10.72 16.32
N THR A 12 -4.64 -9.42 16.08
CA THR A 12 -4.88 -8.82 14.76
C THR A 12 -3.83 -9.23 13.73
N GLY A 13 -4.22 -9.24 12.45
CA GLY A 13 -3.32 -9.54 11.35
C GLY A 13 -2.34 -8.39 11.02
N PRO A 14 -1.38 -8.62 10.11
CA PRO A 14 -0.43 -7.60 9.67
C PRO A 14 -1.13 -6.45 8.95
N LEU A 15 -0.54 -5.25 8.99
CA LEU A 15 -1.12 -4.04 8.42
C LEU A 15 -1.59 -4.21 6.97
N GLY A 16 -0.76 -4.80 6.10
CA GLY A 16 -1.14 -5.09 4.71
C GLY A 16 -2.34 -6.05 4.57
N TRP A 17 -2.54 -6.98 5.50
CA TRP A 17 -3.68 -7.90 5.49
C TRP A 17 -4.95 -7.29 6.07
N GLN A 18 -4.82 -6.38 7.03
CA GLN A 18 -5.95 -5.62 7.56
C GLN A 18 -6.62 -4.75 6.50
N LEU A 19 -5.91 -4.41 5.43
CA LEU A 19 -6.43 -3.67 4.28
C LEU A 19 -7.46 -4.45 3.46
N VAL A 20 -7.49 -5.79 3.53
CA VAL A 20 -8.38 -6.60 2.70
C VAL A 20 -9.85 -6.21 2.88
N LEU A 21 -10.30 -6.01 4.11
CA LEU A 21 -11.68 -5.64 4.39
C LEU A 21 -12.08 -4.28 3.76
N PRO A 22 -11.41 -3.14 4.07
CA PRO A 22 -11.74 -1.86 3.43
C PRO A 22 -11.59 -1.91 1.90
N TYR A 23 -10.60 -2.63 1.38
CA TYR A 23 -10.38 -2.76 -0.05
C TYR A 23 -11.52 -3.53 -0.75
N LEU A 24 -11.95 -4.67 -0.21
CA LEU A 24 -13.06 -5.44 -0.76
C LEU A 24 -14.39 -4.68 -0.69
N ILE A 25 -14.64 -3.94 0.38
CA ILE A 25 -15.82 -3.07 0.48
C ILE A 25 -15.81 -2.01 -0.65
N ALA A 26 -14.67 -1.33 -0.84
CA ALA A 26 -14.53 -0.31 -1.88
C ALA A 26 -14.67 -0.88 -3.31
N ILE A 27 -14.08 -2.07 -3.57
CA ILE A 27 -14.24 -2.78 -4.84
C ILE A 27 -15.69 -3.19 -5.05
N HIS A 28 -16.33 -3.80 -4.06
CA HIS A 28 -17.71 -4.25 -4.15
C HIS A 28 -18.64 -3.07 -4.48
N TYR A 29 -18.46 -1.93 -3.80
CA TYR A 29 -19.18 -0.72 -4.14
C TYR A 29 -18.91 -0.26 -5.57
N ARG A 30 -17.65 -0.20 -6.00
CA ARG A 30 -17.29 0.23 -7.37
C ARG A 30 -17.95 -0.62 -8.45
N HIS A 31 -18.09 -1.93 -8.23
CA HIS A 31 -18.68 -2.84 -9.21
C HIS A 31 -20.20 -2.89 -9.17
N TYR A 32 -20.80 -2.81 -7.98
CA TYR A 32 -22.24 -3.08 -7.79
C TYR A 32 -23.05 -1.87 -7.31
N GLY A 33 -22.42 -0.74 -7.00
CA GLY A 33 -23.08 0.49 -6.56
C GLY A 33 -23.78 0.38 -5.21
N ASN A 34 -23.47 -0.63 -4.38
CA ASN A 34 -24.16 -0.86 -3.10
C ASN A 34 -23.72 0.18 -2.03
N VAL A 35 -24.43 1.30 -1.98
CA VAL A 35 -24.19 2.40 -1.03
C VAL A 35 -24.48 1.98 0.43
N ASN A 36 -25.47 1.10 0.65
CA ASN A 36 -25.80 0.66 2.01
C ASN A 36 -24.63 -0.08 2.66
N LEU A 37 -23.93 -0.93 1.90
CA LEU A 37 -22.71 -1.60 2.38
C LEU A 37 -21.65 -0.59 2.84
N LEU A 38 -21.47 0.52 2.13
CA LEU A 38 -20.53 1.57 2.54
C LEU A 38 -20.96 2.22 3.86
N ALA A 39 -22.24 2.61 3.96
CA ALA A 39 -22.78 3.27 5.14
C ALA A 39 -22.70 2.38 6.39
N GLU A 40 -23.06 1.10 6.25
CA GLU A 40 -23.00 0.11 7.32
C GLU A 40 -21.56 -0.21 7.73
N SER A 41 -20.63 -0.24 6.77
CA SER A 41 -19.22 -0.56 7.05
C SER A 41 -18.43 0.59 7.65
N LEU A 42 -18.78 1.84 7.33
CA LEU A 42 -17.98 3.01 7.70
C LEU A 42 -17.66 3.10 9.20
N PRO A 43 -18.59 2.90 10.15
CA PRO A 43 -18.28 2.95 11.59
C PRO A 43 -17.21 1.94 12.03
N PHE A 44 -17.15 0.77 11.38
CA PHE A 44 -16.15 -0.26 11.67
C PHE A 44 -14.78 0.11 11.09
N LEU A 45 -14.76 0.67 9.88
CA LEU A 45 -13.54 1.19 9.27
C LEU A 45 -12.97 2.37 10.07
N GLU A 46 -13.81 3.26 10.59
CA GLU A 46 -13.39 4.35 11.47
C GLU A 46 -12.75 3.82 12.77
N LYS A 47 -13.32 2.77 13.37
CA LYS A 47 -12.72 2.09 14.54
C LYS A 47 -11.38 1.45 14.21
N GLN A 48 -11.24 0.84 13.03
CA GLN A 48 -9.96 0.31 12.57
C GLN A 48 -8.90 1.43 12.48
N ILE A 49 -9.21 2.55 11.82
CA ILE A 49 -8.29 3.70 11.74
C ILE A 49 -7.90 4.19 13.13
N LEU A 50 -8.86 4.36 14.04
CA LEU A 50 -8.58 4.78 15.41
C LEU A 50 -7.62 3.82 16.12
N SER A 51 -7.76 2.51 15.92
CA SER A 51 -6.84 1.51 16.51
C SER A 51 -5.42 1.61 15.96
N LEU A 52 -5.26 1.94 14.66
CA LEU A 52 -3.95 2.15 14.04
C LEU A 52 -3.32 3.46 14.54
N GLU A 53 -4.13 4.49 14.76
CA GLU A 53 -3.68 5.81 15.25
C GLU A 53 -3.22 5.83 16.70
N MET A 54 -3.63 4.84 17.50
CA MET A 54 -3.15 4.68 18.87
C MET A 54 -1.69 4.22 18.95
N ARG A 55 -1.11 3.80 17.83
CA ARG A 55 0.29 3.38 17.74
C ARG A 55 1.17 4.51 17.26
N ASP A 56 2.40 4.53 17.76
CA ASP A 56 3.43 5.35 17.16
C ASP A 56 3.69 4.89 15.72
N PHE A 57 3.95 5.84 14.83
CA PHE A 57 4.14 5.54 13.41
C PHE A 57 5.35 4.63 13.19
N ASP A 58 6.44 4.83 13.94
CA ASP A 58 7.66 4.06 13.76
C ASP A 58 7.45 2.61 14.24
N ASP A 59 6.62 2.38 15.25
CA ASP A 59 6.14 1.05 15.63
C ASP A 59 5.21 0.45 14.57
N LEU A 60 4.24 1.23 14.09
CA LEU A 60 3.23 0.80 13.12
C LEU A 60 3.84 0.25 11.83
N VAL A 61 4.90 0.89 11.31
CA VAL A 61 5.54 0.45 10.05
C VAL A 61 6.32 -0.87 10.18
N THR A 62 6.58 -1.34 11.40
CA THR A 62 7.17 -2.66 11.65
C THR A 62 6.11 -3.78 11.66
N CYS A 63 4.84 -3.43 11.86
CA CYS A 63 3.70 -4.34 12.00
C CYS A 63 3.15 -4.82 10.64
N CYS A 64 4.02 -5.31 9.75
CA CYS A 64 3.64 -5.78 8.42
C CYS A 64 4.48 -6.97 7.96
N LEU A 65 4.05 -7.62 6.87
CA LEU A 65 4.85 -8.59 6.12
C LEU A 65 5.51 -7.97 4.89
N GLY A 66 5.19 -6.71 4.57
CA GLY A 66 5.63 -6.01 3.37
C GLY A 66 5.13 -6.67 2.09
N ASP A 67 5.92 -6.59 1.03
CA ASP A 67 5.75 -7.36 -0.20
C ASP A 67 6.12 -8.84 -0.01
N TRP A 68 5.27 -9.56 0.72
CA TRP A 68 5.46 -10.96 1.09
C TRP A 68 5.47 -11.88 -0.15
N GLY A 69 6.47 -12.79 -0.20
CA GLY A 69 6.67 -13.70 -1.32
C GLY A 69 7.48 -13.12 -2.49
N SER A 70 8.18 -11.99 -2.28
CA SER A 70 9.11 -11.43 -3.26
C SER A 70 10.25 -12.43 -3.58
N ARG A 71 10.75 -12.42 -4.82
CA ARG A 71 11.89 -13.28 -5.22
C ARG A 71 13.26 -12.61 -5.02
N VAL A 72 13.30 -11.36 -4.55
CA VAL A 72 14.55 -10.63 -4.21
C VAL A 72 15.15 -11.11 -2.88
N HIS A 73 14.51 -12.06 -2.19
CA HIS A 73 14.95 -12.56 -0.89
C HIS A 73 16.28 -13.33 -0.93
N ASP A 74 17.04 -13.20 0.16
CA ASP A 74 18.07 -14.18 0.54
C ASP A 74 17.42 -15.57 0.62
N MET A 75 17.87 -16.50 -0.24
CA MET A 75 17.33 -17.86 -0.33
C MET A 75 17.43 -18.63 1.00
N ARG A 76 18.23 -18.15 1.97
CA ARG A 76 18.40 -18.77 3.28
C ARG A 76 17.25 -18.47 4.25
N ASN A 77 16.38 -17.50 3.96
CA ASN A 77 15.33 -17.10 4.90
C ASN A 77 14.05 -16.56 4.23
N TYR A 78 13.31 -17.42 3.52
CA TYR A 78 11.99 -17.11 2.89
C TYR A 78 10.99 -16.42 3.82
N LYS A 79 11.19 -16.55 5.14
CA LYS A 79 10.33 -16.06 6.20
C LYS A 79 10.69 -14.65 6.71
N ASN A 80 11.86 -14.09 6.34
CA ASN A 80 12.40 -12.82 6.85
C ASN A 80 13.02 -11.97 5.72
N GLY A 81 12.53 -10.73 5.56
CA GLY A 81 13.23 -9.68 4.77
C GLY A 81 12.51 -9.22 3.51
N SER A 82 11.27 -8.72 3.62
CA SER A 82 10.57 -8.13 2.47
C SER A 82 11.26 -6.87 1.99
N PRO A 83 11.47 -6.68 0.67
CA PRO A 83 12.06 -5.45 0.15
C PRO A 83 11.20 -4.26 0.55
N ALA A 84 11.86 -3.17 0.91
CA ALA A 84 11.23 -1.92 1.31
C ALA A 84 10.13 -2.10 2.38
N LEU A 85 10.31 -3.00 3.36
CA LEU A 85 9.29 -3.35 4.36
C LEU A 85 8.64 -2.11 5.00
N HIS A 86 9.42 -1.21 5.59
CA HIS A 86 8.84 -0.05 6.29
C HIS A 86 8.15 0.93 5.33
N PHE A 87 8.69 1.11 4.12
CA PHE A 87 8.09 1.93 3.08
C PHE A 87 6.74 1.35 2.62
N THR A 88 6.69 0.05 2.34
CA THR A 88 5.45 -0.63 1.93
C THR A 88 4.42 -0.63 3.06
N SER A 89 4.83 -0.83 4.32
CA SER A 89 3.96 -0.66 5.49
C SER A 89 3.37 0.73 5.59
N ALA A 90 4.19 1.78 5.43
CA ALA A 90 3.73 3.16 5.46
C ALA A 90 2.72 3.42 4.33
N CYS A 91 2.97 2.89 3.14
CA CYS A 91 2.04 2.96 2.02
C CYS A 91 0.72 2.23 2.28
N PHE A 92 0.73 1.07 2.97
CA PHE A 92 -0.50 0.39 3.37
C PHE A 92 -1.33 1.23 4.34
N TYR A 93 -0.69 1.85 5.34
CA TYR A 93 -1.40 2.75 6.25
C TYR A 93 -1.97 3.98 5.52
N TYR A 94 -1.18 4.57 4.61
CA TYR A 94 -1.66 5.62 3.72
C TYR A 94 -2.89 5.16 2.91
N TYR A 95 -2.89 3.91 2.42
CA TYR A 95 -4.00 3.40 1.63
C TYR A 95 -5.28 3.20 2.44
N HIS A 96 -5.17 2.75 3.71
CA HIS A 96 -6.32 2.71 4.63
C HIS A 96 -7.02 4.08 4.73
N LEU A 97 -6.23 5.15 4.86
CA LEU A 97 -6.74 6.52 4.95
C LEU A 97 -7.37 7.01 3.63
N LEU A 98 -6.77 6.66 2.49
CA LEU A 98 -7.34 7.00 1.18
C LEU A 98 -8.68 6.30 0.92
N ILE A 99 -8.81 5.02 1.27
CA ILE A 99 -10.05 4.27 1.08
C ILE A 99 -11.17 4.89 1.92
N ILE A 100 -10.93 5.14 3.21
CA ILE A 100 -11.98 5.70 4.07
C ILE A 100 -12.35 7.13 3.68
N ALA A 101 -11.38 7.93 3.23
CA ALA A 101 -11.65 9.25 2.65
C ALA A 101 -12.57 9.11 1.43
N LYS A 102 -12.27 8.19 0.52
CA LYS A 102 -13.09 7.97 -0.68
C LYS A 102 -14.50 7.48 -0.34
N ILE A 103 -14.64 6.57 0.63
CA ILE A 103 -15.96 6.12 1.11
C ILE A 103 -16.77 7.29 1.67
N CYS A 104 -16.13 8.18 2.44
CA CYS A 104 -16.80 9.37 2.98
C CYS A 104 -17.24 10.34 1.88
N ASP A 105 -16.43 10.50 0.82
CA ASP A 105 -16.78 11.27 -0.38
C ASP A 105 -17.97 10.65 -1.12
N ASP A 106 -17.95 9.34 -1.36
CA ASP A 106 -19.03 8.59 -2.02
C ASP A 106 -20.37 8.65 -1.25
N LEU A 107 -20.31 8.76 0.08
CA LEU A 107 -21.48 8.93 0.96
C LEU A 107 -21.91 10.38 1.16
N GLY A 108 -21.19 11.36 0.59
CA GLY A 108 -21.48 12.79 0.75
C GLY A 108 -21.11 13.37 2.13
N PHE A 109 -20.31 12.67 2.93
CA PHE A 109 -19.85 13.12 4.25
C PHE A 109 -18.63 14.03 4.16
N LYS A 110 -18.84 15.27 3.69
CA LYS A 110 -17.78 16.25 3.41
C LYS A 110 -16.81 16.49 4.57
N GLU A 111 -17.30 16.65 5.80
CA GLU A 111 -16.44 16.88 6.98
C GLU A 111 -15.54 15.67 7.29
N LYS A 112 -16.10 14.46 7.19
CA LYS A 112 -15.33 13.22 7.38
C LYS A 112 -14.31 13.02 6.27
N TRP A 113 -14.69 13.31 5.02
CA TRP A 113 -13.77 13.30 3.89
C TRP A 113 -12.58 14.24 4.14
N LEU A 114 -12.83 15.51 4.50
CA LEU A 114 -11.77 16.49 4.82
C LEU A 114 -10.85 15.98 5.94
N LYS A 115 -11.42 15.39 7.00
CA LYS A 115 -10.65 14.79 8.09
C LYS A 115 -9.72 13.69 7.60
N TYR A 116 -10.22 12.72 6.84
CA TYR A 116 -9.43 11.55 6.45
C TYR A 116 -8.45 11.86 5.30
N ILE A 117 -8.82 12.70 4.34
CA ILE A 117 -7.88 13.14 3.28
C ILE A 117 -6.76 14.00 3.88
N GLY A 118 -7.06 14.85 4.87
CA GLY A 118 -6.05 15.61 5.60
C GLY A 118 -5.05 14.71 6.34
N LYS A 119 -5.54 13.62 6.95
CA LYS A 119 -4.67 12.59 7.54
C LYS A 119 -3.83 11.88 6.48
N ALA A 120 -4.44 11.47 5.37
CA ALA A 120 -3.74 10.81 4.27
C ALA A 120 -2.60 11.70 3.73
N ASN A 121 -2.85 13.00 3.54
CA ASN A 121 -1.83 13.95 3.08
C ASN A 121 -0.67 14.08 4.07
N LYS A 122 -0.93 14.14 5.38
CA LYS A 122 0.15 14.13 6.38
C LYS A 122 1.02 12.88 6.31
N ILE A 123 0.41 11.72 6.09
CA ILE A 123 1.16 10.47 5.92
C ILE A 123 1.92 10.45 4.60
N ARG A 124 1.36 11.00 3.52
CA ARG A 124 2.07 11.16 2.24
C ARG A 124 3.34 11.99 2.41
N GLU A 125 3.26 13.15 3.06
CA GLU A 125 4.43 14.00 3.33
C GLU A 125 5.45 13.30 4.22
N LYS A 126 5.00 12.55 5.24
CA LYS A 126 5.90 11.73 6.06
C LYS A 126 6.60 10.63 5.24
N ILE A 127 5.89 9.98 4.31
CA ILE A 127 6.47 8.98 3.41
C ILE A 127 7.53 9.61 2.51
N LEU A 128 7.23 10.76 1.89
CA LEU A 128 8.18 11.48 1.04
C LEU A 128 9.42 11.86 1.83
N SER A 129 9.26 12.40 3.04
CA SER A 129 10.39 12.82 3.87
C SER A 129 11.29 11.66 4.32
N LEU A 130 10.73 10.48 4.58
CA LEU A 130 11.47 9.34 5.14
C LEU A 130 12.05 8.40 4.09
N TYR A 131 11.36 8.24 2.96
CA TYR A 131 11.67 7.17 2.01
C TYR A 131 12.06 7.65 0.62
N LYS A 132 11.93 8.95 0.31
CA LYS A 132 12.41 9.49 -0.97
C LYS A 132 13.92 9.69 -0.93
N ASN A 133 14.61 9.14 -1.92
CA ASN A 133 16.03 9.31 -2.12
C ASN A 133 16.33 10.64 -2.84
N THR A 134 17.60 11.07 -2.78
CA THR A 134 18.06 12.30 -3.45
C THR A 134 17.92 12.27 -4.97
N ASP A 135 17.94 11.07 -5.57
CA ASP A 135 17.75 10.82 -7.00
C ASP A 135 16.25 10.73 -7.40
N GLY A 136 15.32 10.96 -6.46
CA GLY A 136 13.87 10.87 -6.69
C GLY A 136 13.29 9.45 -6.61
N SER A 137 14.14 8.42 -6.47
CA SER A 137 13.68 7.04 -6.22
C SER A 137 13.22 6.84 -4.78
N PHE A 138 12.73 5.65 -4.44
CA PHE A 138 12.20 5.35 -3.11
C PHE A 138 12.88 4.17 -2.44
N ALA A 139 13.01 4.25 -1.11
CA ALA A 139 13.51 3.22 -0.21
C ALA A 139 14.76 2.51 -0.76
N ASP A 140 14.71 1.18 -0.91
CA ASP A 140 15.84 0.35 -1.33
C ASP A 140 16.00 0.25 -2.86
N ARG A 141 15.24 1.03 -3.64
CA ARG A 141 15.27 1.04 -5.12
C ARG A 141 14.94 -0.33 -5.73
N SER A 142 14.23 -1.19 -5.01
CA SER A 142 13.74 -2.46 -5.54
C SER A 142 12.58 -2.27 -6.52
N GLN A 143 12.24 -3.32 -7.29
CA GLN A 143 11.02 -3.33 -8.11
C GLN A 143 9.77 -3.00 -7.25
N THR A 144 9.74 -3.49 -6.01
CA THR A 144 8.68 -3.21 -5.03
C THR A 144 8.60 -1.72 -4.71
N SER A 145 9.74 -1.06 -4.46
CA SER A 145 9.77 0.39 -4.20
C SER A 145 9.19 1.18 -5.37
N PHE A 146 9.59 0.87 -6.60
CA PHE A 146 9.07 1.56 -7.78
C PHE A 146 7.58 1.30 -7.99
N VAL A 147 7.11 0.05 -7.85
CA VAL A 147 5.67 -0.27 -7.99
C VAL A 147 4.83 0.51 -6.99
N PHE A 148 5.24 0.54 -5.71
CA PHE A 148 4.49 1.28 -4.69
C PHE A 148 4.56 2.80 -4.93
N ALA A 149 5.73 3.35 -5.26
CA ALA A 149 5.87 4.77 -5.53
C ALA A 149 5.02 5.24 -6.72
N ILE A 150 4.99 4.46 -7.81
CA ILE A 150 4.16 4.74 -8.98
C ILE A 150 2.67 4.57 -8.64
N TYR A 151 2.29 3.50 -7.96
CA TYR A 151 0.88 3.22 -7.63
C TYR A 151 0.27 4.30 -6.75
N PHE A 152 1.02 4.80 -5.77
CA PHE A 152 0.58 5.83 -4.83
C PHE A 152 0.86 7.27 -5.29
N ASP A 153 1.29 7.46 -6.54
CA ASP A 153 1.57 8.79 -7.11
C ASP A 153 2.53 9.61 -6.23
N LEU A 154 3.61 8.95 -5.80
CA LEU A 154 4.66 9.52 -4.95
C LEU A 154 5.84 10.05 -5.78
N CYS A 155 6.00 9.55 -7.01
CA CYS A 155 7.05 9.95 -7.93
C CYS A 155 6.86 11.38 -8.43
N ASP A 156 7.94 12.16 -8.51
CA ASP A 156 7.89 13.46 -9.20
C ASP A 156 7.80 13.27 -10.73
N ASP A 157 8.49 12.25 -11.22
CA ASP A 157 8.51 11.83 -12.63
C ASP A 157 8.16 10.34 -12.71
N ILE A 158 6.92 10.08 -13.13
CA ILE A 158 6.39 8.73 -13.31
C ILE A 158 7.08 8.01 -14.46
N GLU A 159 7.43 8.72 -15.55
CA GLU A 159 8.01 8.10 -16.74
C GLU A 159 9.44 7.60 -16.45
N SER A 160 10.25 8.44 -15.82
CA SER A 160 11.59 8.05 -15.35
C SER A 160 11.53 6.87 -14.36
N SER A 161 10.59 6.93 -13.40
CA SER A 161 10.38 5.84 -12.43
C SER A 161 9.95 4.52 -13.09
N LEU A 162 9.10 4.61 -14.12
CA LEU A 162 8.63 3.46 -14.89
C LEU A 162 9.75 2.86 -15.74
N ASN A 163 10.56 3.69 -16.38
CA ASN A 163 11.74 3.23 -17.13
C ASN A 163 12.74 2.51 -16.22
N ALA A 164 13.00 3.06 -15.02
CA ALA A 164 13.84 2.40 -14.03
C ALA A 164 13.27 1.04 -13.59
N LEU A 165 11.95 0.94 -13.39
CA LEU A 165 11.28 -0.32 -13.09
C LEU A 165 11.42 -1.34 -14.25
N ILE A 166 11.21 -0.90 -15.49
CA ILE A 166 11.36 -1.74 -16.70
C ILE A 166 12.80 -2.27 -16.80
N ASP A 167 13.79 -1.44 -16.56
CA ASP A 167 15.21 -1.85 -16.59
C ASP A 167 15.52 -2.88 -15.50
N LEU A 168 14.96 -2.73 -14.31
CA LEU A 168 15.07 -3.74 -13.25
C LEU A 168 14.41 -5.06 -13.63
N ILE A 169 13.28 -5.04 -14.34
CA ILE A 169 12.59 -6.25 -14.84
C ILE A 169 13.40 -6.91 -15.96
N LYS A 170 13.98 -6.13 -16.88
CA LYS A 170 14.87 -6.66 -17.93
C LYS A 170 16.10 -7.33 -17.31
N LYS A 171 16.73 -6.68 -16.33
CA LYS A 171 17.88 -7.23 -15.57
C LYS A 171 17.54 -8.52 -14.83
N SER A 172 16.30 -8.70 -14.38
CA SER A 172 15.83 -9.94 -13.73
C SER A 172 15.41 -11.03 -14.72
N LYS A 173 15.77 -10.94 -16.01
CA LYS A 173 15.35 -11.87 -17.07
C LYS A 173 13.81 -11.98 -17.20
N MET A 174 13.12 -10.83 -17.13
CA MET A 174 11.66 -10.70 -17.18
C MET A 174 10.89 -11.35 -16.01
N LEU A 175 11.58 -11.74 -14.92
CA LEU A 175 10.89 -12.16 -13.71
C LEU A 175 10.37 -10.95 -12.96
N SER A 176 9.05 -10.89 -12.77
CA SER A 176 8.41 -10.05 -11.75
C SER A 176 8.86 -10.53 -10.37
N LEU A 177 9.72 -9.74 -9.73
CA LEU A 177 10.25 -10.07 -8.40
C LEU A 177 9.36 -9.53 -7.28
N VAL A 178 8.29 -8.83 -7.63
CA VAL A 178 7.30 -8.32 -6.67
C VAL A 178 6.42 -9.46 -6.14
N GLY A 179 6.14 -9.40 -4.84
CA GLY A 179 5.29 -10.31 -4.09
C GLY A 179 3.80 -10.12 -4.38
N PHE A 180 2.96 -10.80 -3.60
CA PHE A 180 1.53 -10.88 -3.88
C PHE A 180 0.82 -9.53 -3.84
N LEU A 181 1.15 -8.68 -2.86
CA LEU A 181 0.42 -7.43 -2.65
C LEU A 181 0.68 -6.41 -3.77
N ALA A 182 1.92 -6.31 -4.25
CA ALA A 182 2.25 -5.50 -5.42
C ALA A 182 1.57 -5.98 -6.72
N LYS A 183 1.25 -7.28 -6.84
CA LYS A 183 0.54 -7.87 -7.99
C LYS A 183 -0.97 -7.63 -7.96
N VAL A 184 -1.54 -7.42 -6.77
CA VAL A 184 -2.99 -7.28 -6.57
C VAL A 184 -3.43 -5.82 -6.54
N LEU A 185 -2.49 -4.89 -6.33
CA LEU A 185 -2.74 -3.47 -6.59
C LEU A 185 -3.05 -3.30 -8.09
N PRO A 186 -4.25 -2.79 -8.46
CA PRO A 186 -4.63 -2.62 -9.85
C PRO A 186 -3.79 -1.48 -10.42
N MET A 187 -2.60 -1.80 -10.92
CA MET A 187 -1.83 -0.85 -11.69
C MET A 187 -2.61 -0.55 -12.95
N LYS A 188 -3.26 0.62 -12.97
CA LYS A 188 -3.86 1.22 -14.18
C LYS A 188 -2.91 1.21 -15.39
N TYR A 189 -1.60 1.09 -15.15
CA TYR A 189 -0.54 1.15 -16.15
C TYR A 189 0.18 -0.18 -16.48
N PHE A 190 -0.01 -1.25 -15.70
CA PHE A 190 0.81 -2.48 -15.90
C PHE A 190 0.21 -3.44 -16.93
N ILE A 191 -1.12 -3.53 -17.01
CA ILE A 191 -1.79 -4.41 -17.98
C ILE A 191 -1.67 -3.84 -19.41
N ALA A 192 -1.65 -2.52 -19.57
CA ALA A 192 -1.54 -1.89 -20.88
C ALA A 192 -0.16 -2.09 -21.54
N MET A 193 0.92 -2.20 -20.77
CA MET A 193 2.28 -2.27 -21.33
C MET A 193 2.85 -3.67 -21.48
N VAL A 194 2.41 -4.65 -20.68
CA VAL A 194 2.88 -6.06 -20.81
C VAL A 194 2.24 -6.77 -22.01
N ILE A 195 1.16 -6.22 -22.57
CA ILE A 195 0.47 -6.78 -23.76
C ILE A 195 0.93 -6.11 -25.07
N MET A 196 1.74 -5.05 -25.00
CA MET A 196 2.17 -4.27 -26.18
C MET A 196 3.64 -4.47 -26.62
N ASN A 197 4.27 -5.61 -26.27
CA ASN A 197 5.48 -6.09 -26.94
C ASN A 197 5.43 -7.59 -27.18
#